data_AF-A0A420RKH4-F1
#
_entry.id   AF-A0A420RKH4-F1
#
_cell.length_a   1.000
_cell.length_b   1.000
_cell.length_c   1.000
_cell.angle_alpha   90.00
_cell.angle_beta   90.00
_cell.angle_gamma   90.00
#
_symmetry.space_group_name_H-M   'P 1'
#
loop_
_entity.id
_entity.type
_entity.pdbx_description
1 polymer ?
#
loop_
_entity_poly.entity_id
_entity_poly.type
_entity_poly.pdbx_seq_one_letter_code
_entity_poly.pdbx_strand_id
1 'polypeptide(L)'
;MISNDSVEMATIAVLETEHQNAFVRSLMRVLETHIAERTFAEIIDGLPTIDSYQDFHWPQEGHPATQHLELCPGMIEKARQLRSDFPATSLTFRLPLLHAFADTAIHSRPFHLRLLELLAVSIHQIAVYLYQQDGTNHTHQDYQRWIDSPRDSSKWDGYRHPTAFCHTFYIAVERYPNGDADTVGYWAEAKIFGGVFVFDRGESETEVG
;
A
#
# COMPACT_ATOMS: atom_id res chain seq x y z
N MET A 1 -29.68 15.12 1.77
CA MET A 1 -29.19 14.48 3.00
C MET A 1 -28.48 13.22 2.58
N ILE A 2 -27.16 13.30 2.45
CA ILE A 2 -26.33 12.11 2.20
C ILE A 2 -26.18 11.47 3.57
N SER A 3 -26.67 10.24 3.72
CA SER A 3 -26.43 9.47 4.95
C SER A 3 -24.93 9.36 5.10
N ASN A 4 -24.39 9.94 6.17
CA ASN A 4 -23.03 9.68 6.59
C ASN A 4 -23.07 8.32 7.29
N ASP A 5 -23.26 7.25 6.50
CA ASP A 5 -23.11 5.89 6.99
C ASP A 5 -21.64 5.74 7.31
N SER A 6 -21.29 5.94 8.58
CA SER A 6 -19.98 5.59 9.09
C SER A 6 -19.82 4.09 8.83
N VAL A 7 -18.99 3.77 7.85
CA VAL A 7 -18.63 2.39 7.54
C VAL A 7 -18.06 1.77 8.82
N GLU A 8 -18.73 0.75 9.34
CA GLU A 8 -18.31 0.07 10.54
C GLU A 8 -16.99 -0.67 10.27
N MET A 9 -16.02 -0.48 11.15
CA MET A 9 -14.68 -1.06 11.05
C MET A 9 -14.48 -2.05 12.19
N ALA A 10 -13.91 -3.22 11.87
CA ALA A 10 -13.57 -4.24 12.86
C ALA A 10 -12.23 -4.90 12.53
N THR A 11 -11.65 -5.60 13.49
CA THR A 11 -10.48 -6.45 13.26
C THR A 11 -10.91 -7.87 12.89
N ILE A 12 -9.97 -8.70 12.48
CA ILE A 12 -10.24 -10.12 12.20
C ILE A 12 -10.74 -10.93 13.41
N ALA A 13 -10.73 -10.35 14.61
CA ALA A 13 -11.23 -11.00 15.82
C ALA A 13 -12.72 -11.41 15.73
N VAL A 14 -13.48 -10.80 14.81
CA VAL A 14 -14.90 -11.16 14.56
C VAL A 14 -15.06 -12.45 13.75
N LEU A 15 -14.01 -12.93 13.09
CA LEU A 15 -14.04 -14.12 12.25
C LEU A 15 -13.94 -15.40 13.11
N GLU A 16 -14.37 -16.54 12.56
CA GLU A 16 -14.08 -17.83 13.19
C GLU A 16 -12.59 -18.20 13.10
N THR A 17 -12.14 -19.07 14.01
CA THR A 17 -10.72 -19.43 14.14
C THR A 17 -10.09 -19.92 12.84
N GLU A 18 -10.84 -20.63 11.99
CA GLU A 18 -10.32 -21.15 10.72
C GLU A 18 -10.02 -20.03 9.72
N HIS A 19 -10.96 -19.09 9.52
CA HIS A 19 -10.76 -17.92 8.66
C HIS A 19 -9.67 -16.98 9.21
N GLN A 20 -9.63 -16.76 10.53
CA GLN A 20 -8.57 -15.98 11.17
C GLN A 20 -7.19 -16.58 10.86
N ASN A 21 -7.02 -17.88 11.10
CA ASN A 21 -5.76 -18.57 10.88
C ASN A 21 -5.36 -18.56 9.39
N ALA A 22 -6.32 -18.75 8.50
CA ALA A 22 -6.07 -18.71 7.07
C ALA A 22 -5.61 -17.31 6.62
N PHE A 23 -6.25 -16.25 7.10
CA PHE A 23 -5.83 -14.88 6.84
C PHE A 23 -4.43 -14.59 7.40
N VAL A 24 -4.20 -14.81 8.70
CA VAL A 24 -2.91 -14.51 9.35
C VAL A 24 -1.77 -15.26 8.67
N ARG A 25 -1.94 -16.56 8.42
CA ARG A 25 -0.93 -17.37 7.74
C ARG A 25 -0.63 -16.85 6.33
N SER A 26 -1.64 -16.41 5.60
CA SER A 26 -1.46 -15.92 4.23
C SER A 26 -0.79 -14.55 4.22
N LEU A 27 -1.17 -13.65 5.13
CA LEU A 27 -0.52 -12.36 5.28
C LEU A 27 0.96 -12.52 5.61
N MET A 28 1.29 -13.34 6.61
CA MET A 28 2.69 -13.58 6.98
C MET A 28 3.52 -14.13 5.82
N ARG A 29 2.96 -15.04 5.02
CA ARG A 29 3.61 -15.55 3.81
C ARG A 29 3.86 -14.48 2.75
N VAL A 30 2.93 -13.55 2.55
CA VAL A 30 3.13 -12.41 1.65
C VAL A 30 4.24 -11.52 2.17
N LEU A 31 4.23 -11.20 3.47
CA LEU A 31 5.25 -10.36 4.11
C LEU A 31 6.64 -11.02 4.15
N GLU A 32 6.72 -12.36 4.06
CA GLU A 32 7.98 -13.11 3.96
C GLU A 32 8.59 -13.06 2.55
N THR A 33 7.85 -12.63 1.53
CA THR A 33 8.40 -12.54 0.18
C THR A 33 9.47 -11.45 0.08
N HIS A 34 10.48 -11.70 -0.74
CA HIS A 34 11.53 -10.74 -1.03
C HIS A 34 10.98 -9.43 -1.64
N ILE A 35 9.91 -9.53 -2.44
CA ILE A 35 9.26 -8.35 -3.04
C ILE A 35 8.63 -7.49 -1.95
N ALA A 36 7.85 -8.07 -1.02
CA ALA A 36 7.27 -7.32 0.08
C ALA A 36 8.33 -6.69 1.00
N GLU A 37 9.38 -7.45 1.34
CA GLU A 37 10.50 -6.94 2.15
C GLU A 37 11.15 -5.70 1.51
N ARG A 38 11.44 -5.76 0.20
CA ARG A 38 12.02 -4.62 -0.52
C ARG A 38 11.06 -3.45 -0.64
N THR A 39 9.80 -3.69 -0.97
CA THR A 39 8.78 -2.64 -1.11
C THR A 39 8.64 -1.85 0.19
N PHE A 40 8.53 -2.52 1.33
CA PHE A 40 8.43 -1.83 2.62
C PHE A 40 9.74 -1.17 3.05
N ALA A 41 10.89 -1.77 2.72
CA ALA A 41 12.18 -1.13 2.97
C ALA A 41 12.35 0.16 2.17
N GLU A 42 11.89 0.22 0.91
CA GLU A 42 11.90 1.46 0.12
C GLU A 42 11.01 2.53 0.75
N ILE A 43 9.81 2.18 1.23
CA ILE A 43 8.92 3.12 1.92
C ILE A 43 9.58 3.69 3.18
N ILE A 44 10.20 2.83 4.00
CA ILE A 44 10.95 3.23 5.21
C ILE A 44 12.16 4.09 4.84
N ASP A 45 12.84 3.78 3.74
CA ASP A 45 13.95 4.59 3.25
C ASP A 45 13.47 6.02 2.97
N GLY A 46 12.32 6.14 2.30
CA GLY A 46 11.66 7.40 1.97
C GLY A 46 11.77 7.77 0.49
N LEU A 47 12.42 6.94 -0.32
CA LEU A 47 12.51 7.07 -1.77
C LEU A 47 12.60 5.69 -2.44
N PRO A 48 11.88 5.45 -3.55
CA PRO A 48 12.03 4.20 -4.28
C PRO A 48 13.40 4.12 -4.94
N THR A 49 13.87 2.90 -5.21
CA THR A 49 15.04 2.72 -6.08
C THR A 49 14.70 3.12 -7.51
N ILE A 50 15.71 3.42 -8.34
CA ILE A 50 15.49 3.74 -9.76
C ILE A 50 14.68 2.65 -10.48
N ASP A 51 14.98 1.39 -10.21
CA ASP A 51 14.28 0.26 -10.82
C ASP A 51 12.80 0.27 -10.44
N SER A 52 12.51 0.42 -9.14
CA SER A 52 11.12 0.49 -8.65
C SER A 52 10.38 1.74 -9.11
N TYR A 53 11.08 2.86 -9.32
CA TYR A 53 10.48 4.07 -9.85
C TYR A 53 10.08 3.90 -11.32
N GLN A 54 10.95 3.27 -12.12
CA GLN A 54 10.73 3.03 -13.55
C GLN A 54 9.58 2.07 -13.86
N ASP A 55 9.19 1.22 -12.91
CA ASP A 55 8.05 0.32 -13.07
C ASP A 55 6.74 1.08 -13.37
N PHE A 56 6.59 2.31 -12.84
CA PHE A 56 5.35 3.07 -12.96
C PHE A 56 5.52 4.47 -13.52
N HIS A 57 6.76 4.93 -13.72
CA HIS A 57 7.08 6.28 -14.17
C HIS A 57 8.05 6.29 -15.33
N TRP A 58 7.89 7.28 -16.20
CA TRP A 58 8.98 7.68 -17.07
C TRP A 58 9.98 8.53 -16.26
N PRO A 59 11.30 8.26 -16.32
CA PRO A 59 12.29 9.03 -15.59
C PRO A 59 12.19 10.54 -15.85
N GLN A 60 12.03 11.31 -14.76
CA GLN A 60 12.00 12.76 -14.81
C GLN A 60 13.40 13.32 -14.52
N GLU A 61 13.81 14.32 -15.29
CA GLU A 61 15.12 14.97 -15.12
C GLU A 61 15.24 15.56 -13.70
N GLY A 62 16.33 15.22 -13.01
CA GLY A 62 16.61 15.70 -11.65
C GLY A 62 15.80 15.03 -10.54
N HIS A 63 14.86 14.11 -10.85
CA HIS A 63 14.11 13.40 -9.83
C HIS A 63 15.08 12.55 -8.96
N PRO A 64 15.04 12.66 -7.62
CA PRO A 64 16.04 12.00 -6.75
C PRO A 64 16.14 10.48 -6.93
N ALA A 65 15.02 9.80 -7.19
CA ALA A 65 15.02 8.35 -7.46
C ALA A 65 15.91 7.96 -8.66
N THR A 66 16.20 8.87 -9.60
CA THR A 66 17.10 8.57 -10.74
C THR A 66 18.55 8.32 -10.33
N GLN A 67 18.94 8.73 -9.12
CA GLN A 67 20.27 8.48 -8.55
C GLN A 67 20.23 7.48 -7.38
N HIS A 68 19.04 6.99 -7.00
CA HIS A 68 18.84 6.08 -5.88
C HIS A 68 18.93 4.63 -6.36
N LEU A 69 20.16 4.12 -6.50
CA LEU A 69 20.41 2.78 -7.03
C LEU A 69 20.17 1.67 -6.01
N GLU A 70 20.49 1.95 -4.75
CA GLU A 70 20.43 0.98 -3.65
C GLU A 70 19.78 1.65 -2.44
N LEU A 71 19.08 0.83 -1.65
CA LEU A 71 18.53 1.24 -0.36
C LEU A 71 19.64 1.73 0.57
N CYS A 72 19.30 2.69 1.41
CA CYS A 72 20.16 3.10 2.51
C CYS A 72 20.47 1.92 3.44
N PRO A 73 21.66 1.89 4.06
CA PRO A 73 22.03 0.81 4.98
C PRO A 73 21.02 0.64 6.11
N GLY A 74 20.62 -0.61 6.38
CA GLY A 74 19.71 -0.94 7.49
C GLY A 74 18.22 -0.93 7.14
N MET A 75 17.80 -0.47 5.95
CA MET A 75 16.37 -0.37 5.63
C MET A 75 15.70 -1.73 5.46
N ILE A 76 16.43 -2.72 4.94
CA ILE A 76 15.96 -4.11 4.86
C ILE A 76 15.79 -4.71 6.27
N GLU A 77 16.74 -4.47 7.16
CA GLU A 77 16.69 -4.94 8.55
C GLU A 77 15.49 -4.31 9.29
N LYS A 78 15.22 -3.02 9.06
CA LYS A 78 14.03 -2.34 9.61
C LYS A 78 12.73 -2.96 9.08
N ALA A 79 12.64 -3.26 7.78
CA ALA A 79 11.48 -3.92 7.19
C ALA A 79 11.25 -5.32 7.80
N ARG A 80 12.33 -6.09 8.03
CA ARG A 80 12.28 -7.39 8.72
C ARG A 80 11.84 -7.27 10.17
N GLN A 81 12.32 -6.25 10.88
CA GLN A 81 11.93 -5.98 12.26
C GLN A 81 10.44 -5.64 12.33
N LEU A 82 9.97 -4.74 11.46
CA LEU A 82 8.55 -4.40 11.34
C LEU A 82 7.72 -5.66 11.12
N ARG A 83 8.05 -6.50 10.14
CA ARG A 83 7.32 -7.77 9.91
C ARG A 83 7.25 -8.65 11.16
N SER A 84 8.34 -8.72 11.93
CA SER A 84 8.43 -9.57 13.12
C SER A 84 7.59 -9.04 14.27
N ASP A 85 7.49 -7.72 14.38
CA ASP A 85 6.76 -7.03 15.45
C ASP A 85 5.30 -6.73 15.06
N PHE A 86 4.95 -6.82 13.78
CA PHE A 86 3.65 -6.39 13.26
C PHE A 86 2.52 -7.30 13.77
N PRO A 87 1.59 -6.79 14.58
CA PRO A 87 0.47 -7.58 15.05
C PRO A 87 -0.58 -7.68 13.94
N ALA A 88 -0.58 -8.75 13.15
CA ALA A 88 -1.55 -8.97 12.06
C ALA A 88 -3.03 -8.80 12.49
N THR A 89 -3.32 -9.02 13.79
CA THR A 89 -4.64 -8.86 14.40
C THR A 89 -5.06 -7.40 14.65
N SER A 90 -4.15 -6.43 14.53
CA SER A 90 -4.46 -5.01 14.71
C SER A 90 -4.99 -4.33 13.45
N LEU A 91 -4.90 -4.99 12.30
CA LEU A 91 -5.44 -4.48 11.04
C LEU A 91 -6.96 -4.36 11.12
N THR A 92 -7.46 -3.24 10.58
CA THR A 92 -8.89 -2.93 10.57
C THR A 92 -9.45 -3.05 9.17
N PHE A 93 -10.64 -3.64 9.07
CA PHE A 93 -11.33 -3.87 7.81
C PHE A 93 -12.77 -3.39 7.94
N ARG A 94 -13.39 -3.08 6.80
CA ARG A 94 -14.83 -2.80 6.76
C ARG A 94 -15.56 -4.06 7.20
N LEU A 95 -16.48 -3.92 8.16
CA LEU A 95 -17.23 -5.05 8.72
C LEU A 95 -17.96 -5.87 7.65
N PRO A 96 -18.59 -5.27 6.61
CA PRO A 96 -19.19 -6.05 5.51
C PRO A 96 -18.19 -6.96 4.78
N LEU A 97 -16.93 -6.55 4.62
CA LEU A 97 -15.89 -7.37 4.00
C LEU A 97 -15.53 -8.58 4.87
N LEU A 98 -15.46 -8.38 6.19
CA LEU A 98 -15.19 -9.47 7.14
C LEU A 98 -16.35 -10.49 7.15
N HIS A 99 -17.59 -10.02 7.15
CA HIS A 99 -18.75 -10.91 7.01
C HIS A 99 -18.75 -11.66 5.69
N ALA A 100 -18.52 -10.96 4.58
CA ALA A 100 -18.45 -11.59 3.26
C ALA A 100 -17.34 -12.65 3.18
N PHE A 101 -16.22 -12.47 3.87
CA PHE A 101 -15.17 -13.49 3.97
C PHE A 101 -15.60 -14.67 4.86
N ALA A 102 -16.19 -14.40 6.03
CA ALA A 102 -16.68 -15.41 6.96
C ALA A 102 -17.73 -16.34 6.33
N ASP A 103 -18.60 -15.79 5.48
CA ASP A 103 -19.67 -16.54 4.80
C ASP A 103 -19.17 -17.47 3.68
N THR A 104 -17.88 -17.39 3.32
CA THR A 104 -17.31 -18.27 2.30
C THR A 104 -16.92 -19.63 2.85
N ALA A 105 -17.18 -20.68 2.08
CA ALA A 105 -16.65 -22.00 2.36
C ALA A 105 -15.12 -22.01 2.17
N ILE A 106 -14.39 -22.50 3.17
CA ILE A 106 -12.93 -22.61 3.13
C ILE A 106 -12.48 -23.33 1.86
N HIS A 107 -11.41 -22.82 1.22
CA HIS A 107 -10.85 -23.31 -0.05
C HIS A 107 -11.75 -23.17 -1.29
N SER A 108 -12.93 -22.57 -1.19
CA SER A 108 -13.74 -22.24 -2.37
C SER A 108 -13.11 -21.10 -3.19
N ARG A 109 -13.55 -20.91 -4.45
CA ARG A 109 -13.12 -19.75 -5.25
C ARG A 109 -13.48 -18.41 -4.55
N PRO A 110 -14.71 -18.19 -4.05
CA PRO A 110 -15.04 -16.97 -3.30
C PRO A 110 -14.15 -16.73 -2.09
N PHE A 111 -13.81 -17.79 -1.35
CA PHE A 111 -12.90 -17.69 -0.21
C PHE A 111 -11.55 -17.12 -0.61
N HIS A 112 -10.94 -17.64 -1.68
CA HIS A 112 -9.64 -17.16 -2.15
C HIS A 112 -9.70 -15.71 -2.64
N LEU A 113 -10.79 -15.30 -3.31
CA LEU A 113 -10.96 -13.91 -3.76
C LEU A 113 -11.10 -12.95 -2.58
N ARG A 114 -11.91 -13.28 -1.58
CA ARG A 114 -12.08 -12.47 -0.38
C ARG A 114 -10.83 -12.44 0.49
N LEU A 115 -10.08 -13.55 0.55
CA LEU A 115 -8.77 -13.58 1.18
C LEU A 115 -7.80 -12.64 0.46
N LEU A 116 -7.73 -12.65 -0.87
CA LEU A 116 -6.89 -11.72 -1.64
C LEU A 116 -7.28 -10.26 -1.40
N GLU A 117 -8.57 -9.96 -1.28
CA GLU A 117 -9.03 -8.61 -0.93
C GLU A 117 -8.55 -8.16 0.44
N LEU A 118 -8.69 -9.01 1.46
CA LEU A 118 -8.16 -8.72 2.80
C LEU A 118 -6.64 -8.54 2.76
N LEU A 119 -5.91 -9.34 1.98
CA LEU A 119 -4.46 -9.20 1.83
C LEU A 119 -4.08 -7.88 1.15
N ALA A 120 -4.74 -7.49 0.07
CA ALA A 120 -4.51 -6.21 -0.60
C ALA A 120 -4.73 -5.03 0.36
N VAL A 121 -5.87 -5.02 1.06
CA VAL A 121 -6.21 -4.02 2.08
C VAL A 121 -5.19 -3.98 3.24
N SER A 122 -4.61 -5.13 3.59
CA SER A 122 -3.57 -5.22 4.62
C SER A 122 -2.26 -4.59 4.17
N ILE A 123 -1.79 -4.91 2.97
CA ILE A 123 -0.58 -4.34 2.38
C ILE A 123 -0.71 -2.82 2.24
N HIS A 124 -1.87 -2.35 1.78
CA HIS A 124 -2.19 -0.94 1.70
C HIS A 124 -2.07 -0.25 3.07
N GLN A 125 -2.72 -0.78 4.10
CA GLN A 125 -2.66 -0.23 5.46
C GLN A 125 -1.25 -0.20 6.03
N ILE A 126 -0.45 -1.25 5.81
CA ILE A 126 0.95 -1.29 6.28
C ILE A 126 1.77 -0.21 5.58
N ALA A 127 1.62 -0.05 4.25
CA ALA A 127 2.33 0.98 3.49
C ALA A 127 1.94 2.40 3.93
N VAL A 128 0.64 2.67 4.12
CA VAL A 128 0.12 3.94 4.66
C VAL A 128 0.74 4.21 6.04
N TYR A 129 0.70 3.21 6.94
CA TYR A 129 1.27 3.33 8.28
C TYR A 129 2.76 3.69 8.21
N LEU A 130 3.56 2.93 7.46
CA LEU A 130 4.99 3.17 7.31
C LEU A 130 5.30 4.58 6.79
N TYR A 131 4.60 4.99 5.72
CA TYR A 131 4.78 6.31 5.12
C TYR A 131 4.47 7.44 6.10
N GLN A 132 3.44 7.27 6.92
CA GLN A 132 3.03 8.26 7.93
C GLN A 132 3.94 8.28 9.17
N GLN A 133 4.64 7.18 9.48
CA GLN A 133 5.57 7.14 10.61
C GLN A 133 6.89 7.87 10.32
N ASP A 134 7.36 7.91 9.07
CA ASP A 134 8.70 8.39 8.73
C ASP A 134 8.71 9.80 8.14
N GLY A 135 8.85 10.80 9.02
CA GLY A 135 8.87 12.21 8.64
C GLY A 135 10.26 12.84 8.37
N THR A 136 11.39 12.12 8.45
CA THR A 136 12.71 12.82 8.45
C THR A 136 13.92 12.07 7.85
N ASN A 137 13.76 10.99 7.09
CA ASN A 137 14.93 10.38 6.44
C ASN A 137 15.44 11.25 5.27
N HIS A 138 16.75 11.23 5.01
CA HIS A 138 17.38 12.19 4.09
C HIS A 138 16.88 12.07 2.64
N THR A 139 16.53 10.86 2.20
CA THR A 139 16.01 10.62 0.84
C THR A 139 14.61 11.22 0.64
N HIS A 140 13.75 11.16 1.66
CA HIS A 140 12.47 11.89 1.67
C HIS A 140 12.69 13.41 1.61
N GLN A 141 13.69 13.93 2.35
CA GLN A 141 14.04 15.35 2.28
C GLN A 141 14.57 15.76 0.90
N ASP A 142 15.34 14.89 0.24
CA ASP A 142 15.81 15.14 -1.12
C ASP A 142 14.65 15.19 -2.13
N TYR A 143 13.66 14.31 -1.95
CA TYR A 143 12.41 14.38 -2.71
C TYR A 143 11.65 15.68 -2.49
N GLN A 144 11.47 16.09 -1.23
CA GLN A 144 10.80 17.34 -0.89
C GLN A 144 11.52 18.57 -1.48
N ARG A 145 12.85 18.63 -1.34
CA ARG A 145 13.68 19.70 -1.94
C ARG A 145 13.54 19.74 -3.45
N TRP A 146 13.45 18.60 -4.10
CA TRP A 146 13.23 18.53 -5.53
C TRP A 146 11.84 19.04 -5.89
N ILE A 147 10.76 18.61 -5.23
CA ILE A 147 9.40 19.13 -5.49
C ILE A 147 9.35 20.66 -5.35
N ASP A 148 9.96 21.20 -4.29
CA ASP A 148 9.94 22.62 -3.96
C ASP A 148 10.88 23.47 -4.82
N SER A 149 11.74 22.85 -5.64
CA SER A 149 12.70 23.55 -6.48
C SER A 149 11.97 24.39 -7.55
N PRO A 150 12.54 25.54 -7.96
CA PRO A 150 12.00 26.31 -9.09
C PRO A 150 11.78 25.44 -10.33
N ARG A 151 10.63 25.63 -10.98
CA ARG A 151 10.23 24.89 -12.18
C ARG A 151 10.40 25.76 -13.42
N ASP A 152 10.87 25.16 -14.50
CA ASP A 152 10.78 25.76 -15.82
C ASP A 152 9.44 25.38 -16.45
N SER A 153 8.44 26.25 -16.29
CA SER A 153 7.08 26.04 -16.83
C SER A 153 7.03 25.98 -18.36
N SER A 154 8.14 26.24 -19.06
CA SER A 154 8.23 26.15 -20.52
C SER A 154 8.61 24.75 -21.03
N LYS A 155 9.13 23.88 -20.16
CA LYS A 155 9.37 22.48 -20.47
C LYS A 155 8.12 21.66 -20.10
N TRP A 156 7.97 20.48 -20.70
CA TRP A 156 7.11 19.40 -20.16
C TRP A 156 7.69 18.88 -18.83
N ASP A 157 7.97 19.77 -17.88
CA ASP A 157 8.22 19.47 -16.47
C ASP A 157 6.85 19.13 -15.88
N GLY A 158 6.40 17.93 -16.26
CA GLY A 158 5.09 17.38 -15.94
C GLY A 158 4.86 17.40 -14.45
N TYR A 159 3.59 17.46 -14.07
CA TYR A 159 3.14 17.40 -12.69
C TYR A 159 4.02 16.49 -11.79
N ARG A 160 4.59 17.06 -10.72
CA ARG A 160 5.33 16.30 -9.70
C ARG A 160 4.34 15.86 -8.65
N HIS A 161 4.26 14.55 -8.43
CA HIS A 161 3.38 13.96 -7.43
C HIS A 161 3.79 14.41 -6.01
N PRO A 162 2.87 14.39 -5.04
CA PRO A 162 3.22 14.68 -3.63
C PRO A 162 4.19 13.66 -3.01
N THR A 163 4.24 12.44 -3.58
CA THR A 163 5.12 11.36 -3.13
C THR A 163 5.77 10.64 -4.32
N ALA A 164 7.00 10.18 -4.12
CA ALA A 164 7.72 9.36 -5.10
C ALA A 164 7.12 7.96 -5.25
N PHE A 165 6.37 7.51 -4.23
CA PHE A 165 5.69 6.22 -4.20
C PHE A 165 4.28 6.33 -4.73
N CYS A 166 4.14 6.46 -6.05
CA CYS A 166 2.83 6.46 -6.67
C CYS A 166 2.81 5.59 -7.92
N HIS A 167 1.63 5.08 -8.22
CA HIS A 167 1.34 4.44 -9.50
C HIS A 167 0.64 5.48 -10.38
N THR A 168 1.12 5.74 -11.61
CA THR A 168 0.65 6.85 -12.47
C THR A 168 -0.88 6.91 -12.68
N PHE A 169 -1.58 5.78 -12.57
CA PHE A 169 -3.05 5.70 -12.68
C PHE A 169 -3.83 5.86 -11.35
N TYR A 170 -3.17 5.89 -10.19
CA TYR A 170 -3.80 5.97 -8.85
C TYR A 170 -3.26 7.18 -8.06
N ILE A 171 -3.48 8.37 -8.63
CA ILE A 171 -2.89 9.64 -8.17
C ILE A 171 -3.94 10.67 -7.74
N ALA A 172 -5.20 10.26 -7.57
CA ALA A 172 -6.31 11.14 -7.19
C ALA A 172 -6.32 11.44 -5.69
N VAL A 173 -5.22 12.00 -5.19
CA VAL A 173 -4.90 12.25 -3.78
C VAL A 173 -6.05 12.94 -3.04
N GLU A 174 -6.73 13.90 -3.67
CA GLU A 174 -7.81 14.68 -3.04
C GLU A 174 -9.07 13.86 -2.77
N ARG A 175 -9.16 12.65 -3.33
CA ARG A 175 -10.30 11.73 -3.15
C ARG A 175 -10.03 10.64 -2.11
N TYR A 176 -8.79 10.51 -1.65
CA TYR A 176 -8.40 9.43 -0.76
C TYR A 176 -8.44 9.87 0.71
N PRO A 177 -8.94 9.03 1.64
CA PRO A 177 -9.13 9.40 3.03
C PRO A 177 -7.83 9.75 3.77
N ASN A 178 -6.70 9.13 3.40
CA ASN A 178 -5.36 9.39 3.92
C ASN A 178 -4.50 10.21 2.94
N GLY A 179 -5.11 10.81 1.91
CA GLY A 179 -4.42 11.67 0.95
C GLY A 179 -3.32 10.95 0.17
N ASP A 180 -2.11 11.49 0.26
CA ASP A 180 -0.92 10.98 -0.45
C ASP A 180 -0.48 9.61 0.08
N ALA A 181 -0.70 9.33 1.37
CA ALA A 181 -0.39 8.03 1.94
C ALA A 181 -1.14 6.87 1.25
N ASP A 182 -2.39 7.07 0.81
CA ASP A 182 -3.13 6.04 0.07
C ASP A 182 -2.51 5.77 -1.31
N THR A 183 -1.85 6.76 -1.93
CA THR A 183 -1.10 6.53 -3.18
C THR A 183 0.11 5.62 -2.98
N VAL A 184 0.73 5.70 -1.80
CA VAL A 184 1.80 4.78 -1.37
C VAL A 184 1.26 3.38 -1.16
N GLY A 185 0.06 3.27 -0.57
CA GLY A 185 -0.67 2.01 -0.46
C GLY A 185 -0.88 1.33 -1.81
N TYR A 186 -1.40 2.06 -2.79
CA TYR A 186 -1.60 1.54 -4.15
C TYR A 186 -0.29 1.20 -4.86
N TRP A 187 0.77 1.99 -4.66
CA TRP A 187 2.10 1.66 -5.17
C TRP A 187 2.61 0.33 -4.58
N ALA A 188 2.43 0.11 -3.27
CA ALA A 188 2.85 -1.12 -2.61
C ALA A 188 2.05 -2.35 -3.09
N GLU A 189 0.73 -2.20 -3.26
CA GLU A 189 -0.11 -3.24 -3.87
C GLU A 189 0.41 -3.62 -5.27
N ALA A 190 0.66 -2.62 -6.12
CA ALA A 190 1.14 -2.83 -7.47
C ALA A 190 2.49 -3.56 -7.50
N LYS A 191 3.43 -3.18 -6.62
CA LYS A 191 4.74 -3.85 -6.50
C LYS A 191 4.59 -5.30 -6.05
N ILE A 192 3.77 -5.56 -5.03
CA ILE A 192 3.72 -6.87 -4.36
C ILE A 192 2.88 -7.88 -5.14
N PHE A 193 1.77 -7.44 -5.72
CA PHE A 193 0.82 -8.33 -6.40
C PHE A 193 0.85 -8.20 -7.94
N GLY A 194 1.66 -7.29 -8.49
CA GLY A 194 1.75 -7.05 -9.93
C GLY A 194 0.62 -6.18 -10.50
N GLY A 195 -0.15 -5.52 -9.64
CA GLY A 195 -1.24 -4.61 -10.02
C GLY A 195 -2.00 -4.11 -8.78
N VAL A 196 -2.84 -3.08 -8.98
CA VAL A 196 -3.71 -2.55 -7.91
C VAL A 196 -5.04 -3.29 -7.94
N PHE A 197 -5.50 -3.72 -6.76
CA PHE A 197 -6.74 -4.48 -6.67
C PHE A 197 -7.93 -3.54 -6.48
N VAL A 198 -8.80 -3.50 -7.48
CA VAL A 198 -10.10 -2.83 -7.39
C VAL A 198 -11.17 -3.91 -7.34
N PHE A 199 -11.79 -4.08 -6.17
CA PHE A 199 -12.91 -5.00 -6.01
C PHE A 199 -14.20 -4.24 -6.26
N ASP A 200 -14.89 -4.60 -7.35
CA ASP A 200 -16.27 -4.19 -7.57
C ASP A 200 -17.15 -4.98 -6.60
N ARG A 201 -17.89 -4.26 -5.76
CA ARG A 201 -18.70 -4.84 -4.70
C ARG A 201 -20.19 -4.82 -5.03
N GLY A 202 -20.56 -4.39 -6.23
CA GLY A 202 -21.96 -4.20 -6.64
C GLY A 202 -22.69 -3.21 -5.74
N GLU A 203 -24.01 -3.08 -5.90
CA GLU A 203 -24.83 -2.22 -5.01
C GLU A 203 -24.92 -2.78 -3.58
N SER A 204 -24.67 -4.07 -3.39
CA SER A 204 -24.83 -4.78 -2.12
C SER A 204 -23.59 -4.80 -1.24
N GLU A 205 -22.46 -4.24 -1.70
CA GLU A 205 -21.15 -4.26 -1.03
C GLU A 205 -20.58 -5.66 -0.74
N THR A 206 -21.21 -6.73 -1.24
CA THR A 206 -20.89 -8.14 -0.96
C THR A 206 -20.68 -8.99 -2.22
N GLU A 207 -20.79 -8.41 -3.41
CA GLU A 207 -20.51 -9.10 -4.67
C GLU A 207 -19.00 -9.15 -4.95
N VAL A 208 -18.54 -10.22 -5.62
CA VAL A 208 -17.19 -10.35 -6.17
C VAL A 208 -17.30 -11.00 -7.55
N GLY A 209 -16.88 -10.27 -8.59
CA GLY A 209 -16.72 -10.80 -9.96
C GLY A 209 -15.47 -11.66 -10.14
#